data_AF-A0A386C633-F1
#
_entry.id   AF-A0A386C633-F1
#
_cell.length_a   1.000
_cell.length_b   1.000
_cell.length_c   1.000
_cell.angle_alpha   90.00
_cell.angle_beta   90.00
_cell.angle_gamma   90.00
#
_symmetry.space_group_name_H-M   'P 1'
#
loop_
_entity.id
_entity.type
_entity.pdbx_description
1 polymer ?
#
loop_
_entity_poly.entity_id
_entity_poly.type
_entity_poly.pdbx_seq_one_letter_code
_entity_poly.pdbx_strand_id
1 'polypeptide(L)'
;MIAWTIYITFGAAVLLLLSPRAFARWIALLATIAGLVVGIFALVRTPIADLGHFSTIVLVPWVPALGMNYHLAIDGISLTMVLVTGISAVSTV
;
A
#
# COMPACT_ATOMS: atom_id res chain seq x y z
N MET A 1 -0.68 -8.38 -4.74
CA MET A 1 0.62 -7.79 -4.38
C MET A 1 0.35 -6.62 -3.44
N ILE A 2 0.85 -6.64 -2.20
CA ILE A 2 0.66 -5.55 -1.23
C ILE A 2 1.13 -4.19 -1.78
N ALA A 3 2.10 -4.17 -2.71
CA ALA A 3 2.56 -2.97 -3.42
C ALA A 3 1.43 -2.13 -4.06
N TRP A 4 0.28 -2.72 -4.37
CA TRP A 4 -0.89 -1.98 -4.88
C TRP A 4 -1.41 -0.92 -3.93
N THR A 5 -1.23 -1.06 -2.60
CA THR A 5 -1.62 0.00 -1.65
C THR A 5 -0.90 1.32 -1.94
N ILE A 6 0.37 1.24 -2.35
CA ILE A 6 1.19 2.39 -2.76
C ILE A 6 0.59 3.03 -4.01
N TYR A 7 0.39 2.24 -5.07
CA TYR A 7 -0.12 2.74 -6.35
C TYR A 7 -1.53 3.34 -6.24
N ILE A 8 -2.42 2.73 -5.45
CA ILE A 8 -3.77 3.26 -5.20
C ILE A 8 -3.69 4.64 -4.54
N THR A 9 -2.81 4.81 -3.54
CA THR A 9 -2.67 6.07 -2.81
C THR A 9 -2.15 7.19 -3.72
N PHE A 10 -1.08 6.94 -4.48
CA PHE A 10 -0.55 7.93 -5.41
C PHE A 10 -1.50 8.21 -6.58
N GLY A 11 -2.16 7.19 -7.11
CA GLY A 11 -3.18 7.35 -8.15
C GLY A 11 -4.35 8.21 -7.68
N ALA A 12 -4.84 7.97 -6.46
CA ALA A 12 -5.88 8.78 -5.85
C ALA A 12 -5.44 10.23 -5.64
N ALA A 13 -4.19 10.47 -5.21
CA ALA A 13 -3.66 11.82 -5.06
C ALA A 13 -3.64 12.59 -6.39
N VAL A 14 -3.23 11.94 -7.48
CA VAL A 14 -3.26 12.54 -8.83
C VAL A 14 -4.71 12.79 -9.28
N LEU A 15 -5.63 11.85 -9.05
CA LEU A 15 -7.05 12.03 -9.36
C LEU A 15 -7.66 13.20 -8.58
N LEU A 16 -7.33 13.34 -7.30
CA LEU A 16 -7.77 14.45 -6.46
C LEU A 16 -7.28 15.80 -7.01
N LEU A 17 -6.02 15.87 -7.45
CA LEU A 17 -5.42 17.07 -8.04
C LEU A 17 -6.18 17.55 -9.29
N LEU A 18 -6.67 16.61 -10.10
CA LEU A 18 -7.36 16.89 -11.36
C LEU A 18 -8.88 17.03 -11.20
N SER A 19 -9.44 16.64 -10.04
CA SER A 19 -10.88 16.58 -9.82
C SER A 19 -11.46 17.85 -9.18
N PRO A 20 -12.72 18.19 -9.47
CA PRO A 20 -13.46 19.20 -8.73
C PRO A 20 -13.63 18.82 -7.26
N ARG A 21 -13.63 19.83 -6.37
CA ARG A 21 -13.80 19.65 -4.91
C ARG A 21 -15.02 18.81 -4.51
N ALA A 22 -16.09 18.82 -5.30
CA ALA A 22 -17.30 18.04 -5.06
C ALA A 22 -17.05 16.52 -5.02
N PHE A 23 -16.05 16.02 -5.78
CA PHE A 23 -15.73 14.60 -5.85
C PHE A 23 -14.59 14.21 -4.90
N ALA A 24 -13.89 15.17 -4.30
CA ALA A 24 -12.68 14.92 -3.51
C ALA A 24 -12.93 13.94 -2.36
N ARG A 25 -14.03 14.10 -1.62
CA ARG A 25 -14.39 13.21 -0.51
C ARG A 25 -14.63 11.78 -0.98
N TRP A 26 -15.37 11.60 -2.08
CA TRP A 26 -15.67 10.27 -2.61
C TRP A 26 -14.44 9.57 -3.17
N ILE A 27 -13.56 10.30 -3.86
CA ILE A 27 -12.29 9.78 -4.36
C ILE A 27 -11.40 9.33 -3.20
N ALA A 28 -11.26 10.17 -2.16
CA ALA A 28 -10.48 9.84 -0.97
C ALA A 28 -11.06 8.60 -0.26
N LEU A 29 -12.38 8.53 -0.10
CA LEU A 29 -13.04 7.42 0.60
C LEU A 29 -12.89 6.10 -0.16
N LEU A 30 -13.12 6.12 -1.48
CA LEU A 30 -12.95 4.92 -2.30
C LEU A 30 -11.50 4.45 -2.34
N ALA A 31 -10.54 5.38 -2.40
CA ALA A 31 -9.13 5.05 -2.42
C ALA A 31 -8.65 4.42 -1.09
N THR A 32 -9.05 4.99 0.05
CA THR A 32 -8.66 4.47 1.36
C THR A 32 -9.31 3.12 1.65
N ILE A 33 -10.59 2.93 1.28
CA ILE A 33 -11.25 1.63 1.37
C ILE A 33 -10.57 0.59 0.46
N ALA A 34 -10.26 0.94 -0.79
CA ALA A 34 -9.56 0.04 -1.70
C ALA A 34 -8.18 -0.37 -1.15
N GLY A 35 -7.43 0.58 -0.60
CA GLY A 35 -6.15 0.31 0.06
C GLY A 35 -6.30 -0.64 1.25
N LEU A 36 -7.30 -0.41 2.12
CA LEU A 36 -7.58 -1.28 3.27
C LEU A 36 -7.96 -2.70 2.85
N VAL A 37 -8.82 -2.85 1.82
CA VAL A 37 -9.21 -4.17 1.29
C VAL A 37 -7.99 -4.92 0.76
N VAL A 38 -7.08 -4.26 0.05
CA VAL A 38 -5.82 -4.88 -0.42
C VAL A 38 -4.95 -5.31 0.76
N GLY A 39 -4.85 -4.49 1.81
CA GLY A 39 -4.14 -4.82 3.04
C GLY A 39 -4.71 -6.05 3.77
N ILE A 40 -6.04 -6.11 3.93
CA ILE A 40 -6.73 -7.26 4.52
C ILE A 40 -6.53 -8.51 3.67
N PHE A 41 -6.65 -8.40 2.35
CA PHE A 41 -6.43 -9.52 1.45
C PHE A 41 -5.00 -10.06 1.56
N ALA A 42 -4.01 -9.18 1.68
CA ALA A 42 -2.62 -9.59 1.91
C ALA A 42 -2.45 -10.30 3.26
N LEU A 43 -3.09 -9.83 4.33
CA LEU A 43 -3.07 -10.49 5.65
C LEU A 43 -3.62 -11.92 5.56
N VAL A 44 -4.78 -12.10 4.95
CA VAL A 44 -5.46 -13.41 4.88
C VAL A 44 -4.73 -14.39 3.97
N ARG A 45 -4.07 -13.89 2.91
CA ARG A 45 -3.34 -14.74 1.95
C ARG A 45 -1.94 -15.12 2.41
N THR A 46 -1.35 -14.42 3.37
CA THR A 46 0.03 -14.67 3.80
C THR A 46 0.08 -15.86 4.76
N PRO A 47 0.77 -16.96 4.42
CA PRO A 47 0.90 -18.11 5.30
C PRO A 47 1.68 -17.76 6.58
N ILE A 48 1.30 -18.34 7.71
CA ILE A 48 1.96 -18.09 9.02
C ILE A 48 3.47 -18.40 8.98
N ALA A 49 3.87 -19.38 8.17
CA ALA A 49 5.29 -19.72 7.99
C ALA A 49 6.13 -18.57 7.40
N ASP A 50 5.51 -17.70 6.58
CA ASP A 50 6.19 -16.58 5.92
C ASP A 50 6.23 -15.32 6.79
N LEU A 51 5.53 -15.30 7.94
CA LEU A 51 5.53 -14.13 8.83
C LEU A 51 6.87 -13.91 9.55
N GLY A 52 7.67 -14.96 9.70
CA GLY A 52 8.96 -14.91 10.40
C GLY A 52 10.15 -14.44 9.55
N HIS A 53 9.95 -14.23 8.24
CA HIS A 53 11.01 -13.87 7.30
C HIS A 53 10.59 -12.71 6.41
N PHE A 54 11.56 -11.97 5.88
CA PHE A 54 11.31 -10.94 4.87
C PHE A 54 11.02 -11.59 3.52
N SER A 55 9.77 -11.53 3.09
CA SER A 55 9.34 -11.94 1.75
C SER A 55 9.52 -10.77 0.78
N THR A 56 10.40 -10.93 -0.21
CA THR A 56 10.65 -9.90 -1.22
C THR A 56 9.51 -9.87 -2.23
N ILE A 57 8.93 -8.68 -2.44
CA ILE A 57 7.82 -8.44 -3.36
C ILE A 57 8.31 -7.82 -4.66
N VAL A 58 9.21 -6.85 -4.57
CA VAL A 58 9.80 -6.15 -5.71
C VAL A 58 11.28 -5.98 -5.46
N LEU A 59 12.09 -6.28 -6.47
CA LEU A 59 13.51 -5.99 -6.47
C LEU A 59 13.88 -5.51 -7.87
N VAL A 60 13.99 -4.18 -8.01
CA VAL A 60 14.33 -3.54 -9.29
C VAL A 60 15.51 -2.60 -9.09
N PRO A 61 16.55 -2.64 -9.93
CA PRO A 61 17.64 -1.69 -9.88
C PRO A 61 17.13 -0.26 -10.06
N TRP A 62 17.43 0.63 -9.12
CA TRP A 62 16.99 2.02 -9.20
C TRP A 62 18.13 2.95 -9.61
N VAL A 63 19.25 2.90 -8.89
CA VAL A 63 20.47 3.63 -9.24
C VAL A 63 21.66 2.66 -9.21
N PRO A 64 21.94 1.98 -10.34
CA PRO A 64 22.95 0.93 -10.39
C PRO A 64 24.36 1.42 -10.02
N ALA A 65 24.70 2.66 -10.38
CA ALA A 65 26.00 3.27 -10.06
C ALA A 65 26.27 3.36 -8.55
N LEU A 66 25.21 3.40 -7.73
CA LEU A 66 25.28 3.44 -6.27
C LEU A 66 24.96 2.08 -5.62
N GLY A 67 24.70 1.04 -6.43
CA GLY A 67 24.22 -0.24 -5.93
C GLY A 67 22.82 -0.18 -5.29
N MET A 68 22.03 0.87 -5.57
CA MET A 68 20.71 1.06 -4.96
C MET A 68 19.61 0.32 -5.75
N ASN A 69 18.81 -0.46 -5.02
CA ASN A 69 17.63 -1.16 -5.54
C ASN A 69 16.35 -0.62 -4.91
N TYR A 70 15.29 -0.52 -5.70
CA TYR A 70 13.94 -0.46 -5.20
C TYR A 70 13.57 -1.86 -4.68
N HIS A 71 13.97 -2.13 -3.44
CA HIS A 71 13.72 -3.38 -2.74
C HIS A 71 12.53 -3.20 -1.81
N LEU A 72 11.40 -3.80 -2.18
CA LEU A 72 10.20 -3.85 -1.36
C LEU A 72 10.05 -5.27 -0.81
N ALA A 73 10.09 -5.41 0.51
CA ALA A 73 9.86 -6.66 1.21
C ALA A 73 8.77 -6.49 2.27
N ILE A 74 8.15 -7.60 2.67
CA ILE A 74 7.14 -7.65 3.71
C ILE A 74 7.46 -8.75 4.71
N ASP A 75 7.18 -8.48 5.97
CA ASP A 75 7.23 -9.40 7.09
C ASP A 75 5.91 -9.31 7.88
N GLY A 76 5.76 -10.09 8.96
CA GLY A 76 4.56 -10.05 9.80
C GLY A 76 4.29 -8.67 10.41
N ILE A 77 5.33 -7.92 10.78
CA ILE A 77 5.20 -6.60 11.39
C ILE A 77 4.73 -5.58 10.37
N SER A 78 5.40 -5.48 9.21
CA SER A 78 5.02 -4.55 8.15
C SER A 78 3.59 -4.79 7.68
N LEU A 79 3.15 -6.05 7.65
CA LEU A 79 1.80 -6.40 7.25
C LEU A 79 0.75 -5.86 8.23
N THR A 80 0.98 -6.01 9.53
CA THR A 80 0.09 -5.41 10.56
C THR A 80 0.12 -3.89 10.52
N MET A 81 1.28 -3.28 10.27
CA MET A 81 1.40 -1.82 10.11
C MET A 81 0.61 -1.30 8.91
N VAL A 82 0.66 -1.99 7.76
CA VAL A 82 -0.17 -1.62 6.59
C VAL A 82 -1.67 -1.65 6.93
N LEU A 83 -2.11 -2.60 7.75
CA LEU A 83 -3.51 -2.68 8.19
C LEU A 83 -3.88 -1.47 9.07
N VAL A 84 -3.03 -1.13 10.05
CA VAL A 84 -3.24 0.03 10.93
C VAL A 84 -3.29 1.33 10.12
N THR A 85 -2.36 1.50 9.17
CA THR A 85 -2.36 2.66 8.25
C THR A 85 -3.65 2.72 7.44
N GLY A 86 -4.14 1.59 6.90
CA GLY A 86 -5.38 1.55 6.15
C GLY A 86 -6.61 1.95 6.99
N ILE A 87 -6.73 1.43 8.21
CA ILE A 87 -7.83 1.76 9.13
C ILE A 87 -7.79 3.25 9.49
N SER A 88 -6.60 3.77 9.82
CA SER A 88 -6.42 5.19 10.14
C SER A 88 -6.79 6.08 8.95
N ALA A 89 -6.36 5.72 7.74
CA ALA A 89 -6.65 6.47 6.53
C ALA A 89 -8.16 6.55 6.25
N VAL A 90 -8.88 5.43 6.35
CA VAL A 90 -10.35 5.40 6.19
C VAL A 90 -11.04 6.26 7.25
N SER A 91 -10.56 6.25 8.49
CA SER A 91 -11.15 7.03 9.58
C SER A 91 -11.00 8.55 9.41
N THR A 92 -10.03 9.01 8.61
CA THR A 92 -9.72 10.45 8.44
C THR A 92 -10.41 11.12 7.26
N VAL A 93 -11.14 10.38 6.42
CA VAL A 93 -11.87 10.91 5.24
C VAL A 93 -13.24 11.48 5.62
#